data_AF-A0A0R1R6Z7-F1
#
_entry.id   AF-A0A0R1R6Z7-F1
#
_cell.length_a   1.000
_cell.length_b   1.000
_cell.length_c   1.000
_cell.angle_alpha   90.00
_cell.angle_beta   90.00
_cell.angle_gamma   90.00
#
_symmetry.space_group_name_H-M   'P 1'
#
loop_
_entity.id
_entity.type
_entity.pdbx_description
1 polymer ?
#
loop_
_entity_poly.entity_id
_entity_poly.type
_entity_poly.pdbx_seq_one_letter_code
_entity_poly.pdbx_strand_id
1 'polypeptide(L)' 'MRKFWLAITVFFILSVIYFIVYVNSLSLQTLVNTSSAWGSLHIAADCGLFGGGFALILHFINKLRHP' A
#
# COMPACT_ATOMS: atom_id res chain seq x y z
N MET A 1 5.41 6.53 -19.04
CA MET A 1 5.51 6.39 -17.56
C MET A 1 4.29 6.89 -16.78
N ARG A 2 3.52 7.91 -17.21
CA ARG A 2 2.43 8.50 -16.40
C ARG A 2 1.39 7.49 -15.91
N LYS A 3 1.00 6.51 -16.74
CA LYS A 3 0.06 5.43 -16.37
C LYS A 3 0.63 4.49 -15.28
N PHE A 4 1.94 4.25 -15.27
CA PHE A 4 2.63 3.44 -14.28
C PHE A 4 2.62 4.11 -12.90
N TRP A 5 2.99 5.40 -12.84
CA TRP A 5 2.91 6.16 -11.59
C TRP A 5 1.50 6.29 -11.06
N LEU A 6 0.50 6.44 -11.95
CA LEU A 6 -0.92 6.44 -11.57
C LEU A 6 -1.33 5.10 -10.95
N ALA A 7 -0.91 3.97 -11.53
CA ALA A 7 -1.14 2.65 -10.95
C ALA A 7 -0.50 2.49 -9.57
N ILE A 8 0.75 2.95 -9.39
CA ILE A 8 1.42 2.95 -8.07
C ILE A 8 0.64 3.80 -7.06
N THR A 9 0.20 5.00 -7.46
CA THR A 9 -0.60 5.87 -6.60
C THR A 9 -1.90 5.21 -6.16
N VAL A 10 -2.62 4.58 -7.09
CA VAL A 10 -3.86 3.85 -6.77
C VAL A 10 -3.58 2.69 -5.82
N PHE A 11 -2.55 1.90 -6.10
CA PHE A 11 -2.19 0.76 -5.25
C PHE A 11 -1.80 1.21 -3.83
N PHE A 12 -1.01 2.28 -3.72
CA PHE A 12 -0.65 2.88 -2.43
C PHE A 12 -1.88 3.36 -1.65
N ILE A 13 -2.81 4.07 -2.31
CA ILE A 13 -4.05 4.54 -1.66
C ILE A 13 -4.88 3.36 -1.16
N LEU A 14 -5.02 2.30 -1.95
CA LEU A 14 -5.73 1.09 -1.53
C LEU A 14 -5.06 0.42 -0.31
N SER A 15 -3.73 0.35 -0.29
CA SER A 15 -2.97 -0.13 0.87
C SER A 15 -3.20 0.73 2.12
N VAL A 16 -3.24 2.07 1.99
CA VAL A 16 -3.54 2.98 3.11
C VAL A 16 -4.96 2.74 3.64
N ILE A 17 -5.95 2.64 2.76
CA ILE A 17 -7.34 2.36 3.16
C ILE A 17 -7.41 1.01 3.88
N TYR A 18 -6.80 -0.02 3.32
CA TYR A 18 -6.74 -1.34 3.94
C TYR A 18 -6.10 -1.29 5.33
N PHE A 19 -4.96 -0.59 5.48
CA PHE A 19 -4.28 -0.43 6.76
C PHE A 19 -5.18 0.23 7.81
N ILE A 20 -5.86 1.32 7.45
CA ILE A 20 -6.79 2.02 8.34
C ILE A 20 -7.93 1.09 8.76
N VAL A 21 -8.52 0.33 7.84
CA VAL A 21 -9.58 -0.64 8.18
C VAL A 21 -9.05 -1.74 9.09
N TYR A 22 -7.87 -2.29 8.78
CA TYR A 22 -7.23 -3.34 9.57
C TYR A 22 -7.00 -2.93 11.02
N VAL A 23 -6.38 -1.77 11.26
CA VAL A 23 -6.09 -1.32 12.63
C VAL A 23 -7.34 -0.98 13.44
N ASN A 24 -8.47 -0.71 12.78
CA ASN A 24 -9.74 -0.37 13.43
C ASN A 24 -10.77 -1.52 13.43
N SER A 25 -10.44 -2.71 12.94
CA SER A 25 -11.39 -3.82 12.84
C SER A 25 -10.84 -5.09 13.48
N LEU A 26 -11.38 -5.45 14.65
CA LEU A 26 -11.01 -6.69 15.34
C LEU A 26 -11.31 -7.94 14.48
N SER A 27 -12.45 -7.96 13.78
CA SER A 27 -12.83 -9.08 12.93
C SER A 27 -11.85 -9.30 11.78
N LEU A 28 -11.35 -8.22 11.16
CA LEU A 28 -10.34 -8.33 10.12
C LEU A 28 -8.99 -8.79 10.68
N GLN A 29 -8.59 -8.31 11.85
CA GLN A 29 -7.38 -8.78 12.52
C GLN A 29 -7.45 -10.28 12.86
N THR A 30 -8.58 -10.73 13.40
CA THR A 30 -8.81 -12.16 13.66
C THR A 30 -8.74 -12.99 12.38
N LEU A 31 -9.34 -12.51 11.29
CA LEU A 31 -9.32 -13.19 10.00
C LEU A 31 -7.89 -13.30 9.43
N VAL A 32 -7.11 -12.23 9.49
CA VAL A 32 -5.70 -12.20 9.07
C VAL A 32 -4.86 -13.18 9.91
N ASN A 33 -5.06 -13.22 11.23
CA ASN A 33 -4.30 -14.07 12.14
C ASN A 33 -4.66 -15.56 12.03
N THR A 34 -5.86 -15.89 11.57
CA THR A 34 -6.36 -17.27 11.52
C THR A 34 -6.30 -17.90 10.11
N SER A 35 -6.16 -17.09 9.06
CA SER A 35 -6.14 -17.57 7.68
C SER A 35 -4.85 -17.17 6.96
N SER A 36 -4.11 -18.16 6.47
CA SER A 36 -2.88 -17.96 5.68
C SER A 36 -3.09 -17.12 4.41
N ALA A 37 -4.24 -17.25 3.75
CA ALA A 37 -4.60 -16.44 2.59
C ALA A 37 -4.71 -14.94 2.94
N TRP A 38 -5.46 -14.60 4.00
CA TRP A 38 -5.61 -13.23 4.48
C TRP A 38 -4.33 -12.66 5.08
N GLY A 39 -3.51 -13.49 5.74
CA GLY A 39 -2.15 -13.15 6.15
C GLY A 39 -1.25 -12.77 4.96
N SER A 40 -1.32 -13.54 3.87
CA SER A 40 -0.56 -13.24 2.65
C SER A 40 -1.04 -11.96 1.97
N LEU A 41 -2.36 -11.72 1.95
CA LEU A 41 -2.95 -10.47 1.46
C LEU A 41 -2.50 -9.28 2.31
N HIS A 42 -2.42 -9.44 3.63
CA HIS A 42 -1.93 -8.41 4.55
C HIS A 42 -0.48 -8.03 4.23
N ILE A 43 0.40 -9.02 4.08
CA ILE A 43 1.80 -8.79 3.69
C ILE A 43 1.89 -8.07 2.33
N ALA A 44 1.07 -8.46 1.36
CA ALA A 44 1.03 -7.79 0.06
C ALA A 44 0.57 -6.32 0.17
N ALA A 45 -0.42 -6.05 1.02
CA ALA A 45 -0.88 -4.70 1.30
C ALA A 45 0.21 -3.85 1.96
N ASP A 46 0.99 -4.42 2.90
CA ASP A 46 2.14 -3.76 3.52
C ASP A 46 3.24 -3.44 2.51
N CYS A 47 3.54 -4.35 1.59
CA CYS A 47 4.46 -4.07 0.49
C CYS A 47 3.99 -2.89 -0.36
N GLY A 48 2.68 -2.77 -0.59
CA GLY A 48 2.09 -1.61 -1.28
C GLY A 48 2.15 -0.33 -0.46
N LEU A 49 1.97 -0.42 0.85
CA LEU A 49 2.02 0.73 1.76
C LEU A 49 3.45 1.31 1.82
N PHE A 50 4.43 0.48 2.18
CA PHE A 50 5.81 0.94 2.32
C PHE A 50 6.50 1.13 0.97
N GLY A 51 6.37 0.15 0.07
CA GLY A 51 7.00 0.19 -1.26
C GLY A 51 6.37 1.25 -2.15
N GLY A 52 5.04 1.36 -2.18
CA GLY A 52 4.33 2.39 -2.93
C GLY A 52 4.61 3.78 -2.38
N GLY A 53 4.58 3.97 -1.06
CA GLY A 53 4.93 5.23 -0.42
C GLY A 53 6.35 5.68 -0.75
N PHE A 54 7.33 4.78 -0.61
CA PHE A 54 8.72 5.07 -0.93
C PHE A 54 8.92 5.42 -2.42
N ALA A 55 8.31 4.64 -3.33
CA ALA A 55 8.40 4.89 -4.77
C ALA A 55 7.80 6.24 -5.16
N LEU A 56 6.67 6.63 -4.57
CA LEU A 56 6.05 7.94 -4.82
C LEU A 56 6.91 9.08 -4.29
N ILE A 57 7.50 8.95 -3.10
CA ILE A 57 8.42 9.96 -2.55
C ILE A 57 9.61 10.17 -3.48
N LEU A 58 10.27 9.09 -3.91
CA LEU A 58 11.39 9.17 -4.85
C LEU A 58 10.97 9.79 -6.18
N HIS A 59 9.79 9.45 -6.69
CA HIS A 59 9.24 10.04 -7.91
C HIS A 59 9.06 11.55 -7.78
N PHE A 60 8.47 12.00 -6.68
CA PHE A 60 8.28 13.43 -6.40
C PHE A 60 9.62 14.16 -6.27
N ILE A 61 10.59 13.61 -5.54
CA ILE A 61 11.94 14.19 -5.42
C ILE A 61 12.60 14.32 -6.79
N ASN A 62 12.54 13.25 -7.61
CA ASN A 62 13.12 13.26 -8.95
C ASN A 62 12.46 14.32 -9.84
N LYS A 63 11.13 14.46 -9.78
CA LYS A 63 10.38 15.46 -10.55
C LYS A 63 10.70 16.90 -10.09
N LEU A 64 10.95 17.12 -8.81
CA LEU A 64 11.36 18.44 -8.31
C LEU A 64 12.79 18.80 -8.71
N ARG A 65 13.69 17.81 -8.80
CA ARG A 65 15.08 18.00 -9.23
C ARG A 65 15.25 18.12 -10.74
N HIS A 66 14.38 17.45 -11.50
CA HIS A 66 14.40 17.41 -12.96
C HIS A 66 12.99 17.67 -13.50
N PRO A 67 12.55 18.94 -13.54
CA PRO A 67 11.20 19.32 -13.94
C PRO A 67 10.87 18.99 -15.41
#